data_AF-A0A955FGA6-F1
#
_entry.id   AF-A0A955FGA6-F1
#
_cell.length_a   1.000
_cell.length_b   1.000
_cell.length_c   1.000
_cell.angle_alpha   90.00
_cell.angle_beta   90.00
_cell.angle_gamma   90.00
#
_symmetry.space_group_name_H-M   'P 1'
#
loop_
_entity.id
_entity.type
_entity.pdbx_description
1 polymer ?
#
loop_
_entity_poly.entity_id
_entity_poly.type
_entity_poly.pdbx_seq_one_letter_code
_entity_poly.pdbx_strand_id
1 'polypeptide(L)'
;MANKTSDDVVQASDNSQNVSNTEVTDNVDRASNESAEQIVAENSGTDSTEKGKRKLKLPKFSWKMLVMALLLLCAIGAAGFFWNDAREAKQQTPEGVAARNQQETQEVVASLSAQLLIEGDAKPTVARVENPDVLKKANQDFYKNVQTGDYLVLYPQRAIIYRKEEKKIINIAPIINTSDIQSQSADQQQDAGGAPTEE
;
A
#
# COMPACT_ATOMS: atom_id res chain seq x y z
N MET A 1 -45.26 23.41 -33.36
CA MET A 1 -44.39 23.72 -32.20
C MET A 1 -42.96 23.67 -32.71
N ALA A 2 -42.34 24.83 -32.89
CA ALA A 2 -40.97 24.96 -33.36
C ALA A 2 -40.03 24.89 -32.14
N ASN A 3 -38.94 24.15 -32.22
CA ASN A 3 -37.81 24.37 -31.33
C ASN A 3 -36.54 24.61 -32.15
N LYS A 4 -35.80 25.59 -31.67
CA LYS A 4 -34.86 26.46 -32.37
C LYS A 4 -33.45 26.10 -31.91
N THR A 5 -32.54 26.11 -32.87
CA THR A 5 -31.08 26.19 -32.75
C THR A 5 -30.62 27.09 -31.60
N SER A 6 -29.58 26.66 -30.87
CA SER A 6 -28.50 27.53 -30.38
C SER A 6 -27.25 26.68 -30.13
N ASP A 7 -26.28 26.85 -31.01
CA ASP A 7 -24.85 26.74 -30.75
C ASP A 7 -24.49 27.51 -29.46
N ASP A 8 -23.50 27.05 -28.68
CA ASP A 8 -22.27 27.81 -28.48
C ASP A 8 -21.28 27.20 -27.46
N VAL A 9 -20.01 27.52 -27.74
CA VAL A 9 -18.87 27.69 -26.82
C VAL A 9 -18.15 26.44 -26.29
N VAL A 10 -17.10 26.13 -27.06
CA VAL A 10 -15.81 25.59 -26.62
C VAL A 10 -15.18 26.51 -25.56
N GLN A 11 -14.80 25.96 -24.41
CA GLN A 11 -13.76 26.56 -23.56
C GLN A 11 -12.69 25.50 -23.26
N ALA A 12 -11.61 25.59 -24.03
CA ALA A 12 -10.31 25.04 -23.66
C ALA A 12 -9.67 25.98 -22.64
N SER A 13 -9.45 25.48 -21.43
CA SER A 13 -8.64 26.15 -20.43
C SER A 13 -7.29 25.46 -20.38
N ASP A 14 -6.36 26.07 -21.11
CA ASP A 14 -4.93 25.92 -21.04
C ASP A 14 -4.45 26.25 -19.61
N ASN A 15 -3.85 25.28 -18.92
CA ASN A 15 -3.17 25.52 -17.64
C ASN A 15 -1.73 25.03 -17.76
N SER A 16 -0.95 25.84 -18.46
CA SER A 16 0.51 25.77 -18.48
C SER A 16 1.07 26.55 -17.28
N GLN A 17 2.23 26.08 -16.80
CA GLN A 17 3.12 26.64 -15.78
C GLN A 17 2.87 26.19 -14.33
N ASN A 18 3.79 25.37 -13.81
CA ASN A 18 4.78 25.93 -12.88
C ASN A 18 6.05 25.07 -12.82
N VAL A 19 7.17 25.77 -12.95
CA VAL A 19 8.56 25.31 -12.94
C VAL A 19 9.10 25.55 -11.54
N SER A 20 9.77 24.59 -10.91
CA SER A 20 10.76 24.86 -9.85
C SER A 20 11.67 23.66 -9.66
N ASN A 21 12.86 23.74 -10.26
CA ASN A 21 14.06 23.04 -9.79
C ASN A 21 14.40 23.54 -8.39
N THR A 22 14.79 22.64 -7.48
CA THR A 22 15.62 23.00 -6.32
C THR A 22 16.70 21.94 -6.08
N GLU A 23 17.92 22.46 -5.98
CA GLU A 23 19.23 21.87 -5.73
C GLU A 23 19.26 20.90 -4.52
N VAL A 24 19.89 19.73 -4.64
CA VAL A 24 21.29 19.43 -4.27
C VAL A 24 21.75 20.10 -2.96
N THR A 25 21.88 19.31 -1.91
CA THR A 25 23.06 19.40 -1.02
C THR A 25 23.42 18.01 -0.48
N ASP A 26 24.61 17.56 -0.88
CA ASP A 26 25.39 16.53 -0.21
C ASP A 26 25.74 16.99 1.20
N ASN A 27 25.67 16.08 2.18
CA ASN A 27 26.29 16.30 3.49
C ASN A 27 27.01 15.03 3.92
N VAL A 28 28.28 14.99 3.52
CA VAL A 28 29.30 14.03 3.95
C VAL A 28 30.26 14.78 4.89
N ASP A 29 30.85 14.04 5.82
CA ASP A 29 31.97 14.39 6.70
C ASP A 29 31.71 15.20 7.97
N ARG A 30 31.79 14.51 9.12
CA ARG A 30 32.75 14.84 10.20
C ARG A 30 32.81 13.67 11.21
N ALA A 31 33.78 12.77 11.09
CA ALA A 31 35.11 12.84 11.71
C ALA A 31 35.11 12.60 13.25
N SER A 32 35.56 11.37 13.59
CA SER A 32 36.69 11.06 14.48
C SER A 32 36.75 11.62 15.91
N ASN A 33 36.75 10.70 16.87
CA ASN A 33 37.63 10.66 18.05
C ASN A 33 37.71 9.17 18.49
N GLU A 34 38.74 8.39 18.17
CA GLU A 34 40.11 8.33 18.72
C GLU A 34 40.19 8.18 20.26
N SER A 35 41.21 7.42 20.69
CA SER A 35 41.57 6.94 22.04
C SER A 35 41.01 5.55 22.37
N ALA A 36 41.69 4.41 22.14
CA ALA A 36 43.06 4.02 22.55
C ALA A 36 43.32 4.33 24.03
N GLU A 37 43.88 3.50 24.90
CA GLU A 37 44.52 2.18 24.87
C GLU A 37 44.81 1.84 26.36
N GLN A 38 44.98 0.56 26.70
CA GLN A 38 45.72 0.04 27.88
C GLN A 38 45.19 0.42 29.28
N ILE A 39 45.30 -0.38 30.35
CA ILE A 39 46.49 -1.05 30.94
C ILE A 39 45.92 -2.16 31.88
N VAL A 40 46.28 -3.45 31.71
CA VAL A 40 47.31 -4.24 32.43
C VAL A 40 46.96 -4.67 33.87
N ALA A 41 46.89 -6.01 34.03
CA ALA A 41 47.43 -6.90 35.09
C ALA A 41 47.18 -6.55 36.58
N GLU A 42 46.56 -7.47 37.33
CA GLU A 42 47.25 -8.47 38.18
C GLU A 42 47.75 -7.88 39.52
N ASN A 43 47.11 -8.23 40.63
CA ASN A 43 47.69 -9.13 41.65
C ASN A 43 46.87 -9.18 42.96
N SER A 44 46.77 -10.41 43.48
CA SER A 44 46.67 -10.87 44.88
C SER A 44 45.91 -10.07 45.94
N GLY A 45 44.82 -10.69 46.42
CA GLY A 45 44.78 -11.39 47.72
C GLY A 45 45.07 -10.61 49.01
N THR A 46 44.03 -10.48 49.85
CA THR A 46 43.99 -10.81 51.30
C THR A 46 42.52 -10.63 51.72
N ASP A 47 41.81 -11.71 52.03
CA ASP A 47 41.69 -12.28 53.37
C ASP A 47 40.70 -11.52 54.29
N SER A 48 39.69 -12.30 54.69
CA SER A 48 38.89 -12.24 55.91
C SER A 48 37.94 -11.07 56.22
N THR A 49 36.76 -11.51 56.67
CA THR A 49 35.83 -10.86 57.62
C THR A 49 35.14 -9.59 57.12
N GLU A 50 33.81 -9.46 57.10
CA GLU A 50 32.93 -9.60 58.25
C GLU A 50 31.47 -9.53 57.77
N LYS A 51 30.59 -10.35 58.35
CA LYS A 51 29.14 -10.35 58.09
C LYS A 51 28.47 -9.08 58.62
N GLY A 52 28.63 -7.96 57.92
CA GLY A 52 27.90 -6.73 58.16
C GLY A 52 26.51 -6.78 57.53
N LYS A 53 25.51 -7.28 58.27
CA LYS A 53 24.09 -7.12 57.91
C LYS A 53 23.74 -5.63 57.91
N ARG A 54 24.00 -4.93 56.80
CA ARG A 54 23.49 -3.57 56.58
C ARG A 54 21.98 -3.67 56.48
N LYS A 55 21.31 -3.41 57.60
CA LYS A 55 19.87 -3.14 57.64
C LYS A 55 19.63 -1.87 56.82
N LEU A 56 19.39 -2.05 55.51
CA LEU A 56 18.78 -1.03 54.66
C LEU A 56 17.44 -0.67 55.30
N LYS A 57 17.38 0.49 55.95
CA LYS A 57 16.15 1.05 56.47
C LYS A 57 15.28 1.39 55.27
N LEU A 58 14.38 0.47 54.91
CA LEU A 58 13.34 0.72 53.93
C LEU A 58 12.55 1.95 54.38
N PRO A 59 12.41 2.99 53.53
CA PRO A 59 11.57 4.13 53.86
C PRO A 59 10.14 3.60 54.12
N LYS A 60 9.47 4.17 55.13
CA LYS A 60 8.07 3.84 55.46
C LYS A 60 7.17 4.31 54.32
N PHE A 61 7.14 3.54 53.24
CA PHE A 61 6.29 3.80 52.09
C PHE A 61 4.86 3.55 52.54
N SER A 62 4.12 4.64 52.75
CA SER A 62 2.69 4.56 53.02
C SER A 62 2.05 3.80 51.87
N TRP A 63 1.29 2.75 52.14
CA TRP A 63 0.63 1.93 51.11
C TRP A 63 -0.15 2.79 50.09
N LYS A 64 -0.65 3.94 50.54
CA LYS A 64 -1.27 4.97 49.71
C LYS A 64 -0.34 5.52 48.62
N MET A 65 0.96 5.71 48.89
CA MET A 65 1.97 6.06 47.88
C MET A 65 2.20 4.93 46.86
N LEU A 66 2.10 3.66 47.28
CA LEU A 66 2.23 2.52 46.36
C LEU A 66 1.03 2.45 45.41
N VAL A 67 -0.18 2.63 45.95
CA VAL A 67 -1.41 2.69 45.14
C VAL A 67 -1.38 3.89 44.18
N MET A 68 -0.89 5.04 44.63
CA MET A 68 -0.80 6.24 43.79
C MET A 68 0.23 6.09 42.66
N ALA A 69 1.40 5.50 42.95
CA ALA A 69 2.41 5.18 41.94
C ALA A 69 1.90 4.15 40.93
N LEU A 70 1.16 3.13 41.37
CA LEU A 70 0.55 2.13 40.50
C LEU A 70 -0.51 2.75 39.58
N LEU A 71 -1.35 3.64 40.11
CA LEU A 71 -2.37 4.35 39.34
C LEU A 71 -1.73 5.24 38.26
N LEU A 72 -0.63 5.91 38.59
CA LEU A 72 0.12 6.73 37.63
C LEU A 72 0.77 5.88 36.52
N LEU A 73 1.31 4.71 36.87
CA LEU A 73 1.84 3.74 35.91
C LEU A 73 0.75 3.21 34.96
N CYS A 74 -0.44 2.89 35.49
CA CYS A 74 -1.58 2.50 34.67
C CYS A 74 -2.04 3.62 33.72
N ALA A 75 -2.02 4.88 34.18
CA ALA A 75 -2.39 6.03 33.34
C ALA A 75 -1.40 6.26 32.19
N ILE A 76 -0.09 6.11 32.43
CA ILE A 76 0.94 6.21 31.39
C ILE A 76 0.83 5.03 30.40
N GLY A 77 0.59 3.81 30.89
CA GLY A 77 0.36 2.64 30.06
C GLY A 77 -0.87 2.81 29.15
N ALA A 78 -1.98 3.32 29.71
CA ALA A 78 -3.19 3.62 28.95
C ALA A 78 -2.95 4.72 27.91
N ALA A 79 -2.24 5.79 28.27
CA ALA A 79 -1.91 6.87 27.32
C ALA A 79 -0.99 6.38 26.18
N GLY A 80 -0.01 5.53 26.47
CA GLY A 80 0.85 4.92 25.44
C GLY A 80 0.08 3.99 24.51
N PHE A 81 -0.84 3.18 25.06
CA PHE A 81 -1.72 2.33 24.28
C PHE A 81 -2.66 3.16 23.38
N PHE A 82 -3.32 4.17 23.95
CA PHE A 82 -4.23 5.05 23.20
C PHE A 82 -3.51 5.92 22.15
N TRP A 83 -2.22 6.22 22.34
CA TRP A 83 -1.43 6.98 21.36
C TRP A 83 -1.13 6.17 20.10
N ASN A 84 -1.02 4.85 20.22
CA ASN A 84 -0.85 3.97 19.06
C ASN A 84 -2.12 3.96 18.21
N ASP A 85 -3.28 3.81 18.84
CA ASP A 85 -4.59 3.86 18.17
C ASP A 85 -4.90 5.26 17.60
N ALA A 86 -4.53 6.33 18.31
CA ALA A 86 -4.71 7.71 17.85
C ALA A 86 -3.79 8.08 16.66
N ARG A 87 -2.67 7.37 16.47
CA ARG A 87 -1.84 7.51 15.26
C ARG A 87 -2.46 6.80 14.07
N GLU A 88 -3.04 5.62 14.26
CA GLU A 88 -3.82 4.95 13.21
C GLU A 88 -5.06 5.77 12.80
N ALA A 89 -5.75 6.39 13.76
CA ALA A 89 -6.91 7.25 13.46
C ALA A 89 -6.57 8.50 12.62
N LYS A 90 -5.36 9.07 12.76
CA LYS A 90 -4.90 10.18 11.90
C LYS A 90 -4.50 9.72 10.49
N GLN A 91 -4.11 8.45 10.33
CA GLN A 91 -3.82 7.83 9.04
C GLN A 91 -5.09 7.38 8.30
N GLN A 92 -6.22 7.29 9.01
CA GLN A 92 -7.55 7.04 8.45
C GLN A 92 -8.26 8.33 7.98
N THR A 93 -7.57 9.47 7.98
CA THR A 93 -8.09 10.65 7.27
C THR A 93 -8.27 10.30 5.78
N PRO A 94 -9.34 10.77 5.11
CA PRO A 94 -9.57 10.47 3.69
C PRO A 94 -8.36 10.80 2.82
N GLU A 95 -7.62 11.86 3.17
CA GLU A 95 -6.39 12.29 2.51
C GLU A 95 -5.22 11.33 2.72
N GLY A 96 -5.02 10.82 3.94
CA GLY A 96 -3.97 9.86 4.27
C GLY A 96 -4.19 8.50 3.60
N VAL A 97 -5.43 8.02 3.55
CA VAL A 97 -5.80 6.78 2.85
C VAL A 97 -5.64 6.95 1.33
N ALA A 98 -6.06 8.09 0.78
CA ALA A 98 -5.89 8.37 -0.65
C ALA A 98 -4.41 8.42 -1.06
N ALA A 99 -3.56 9.10 -0.28
CA ALA A 99 -2.13 9.17 -0.54
C ALA A 99 -1.46 7.78 -0.51
N ARG A 100 -1.79 6.95 0.49
CA ARG A 100 -1.29 5.58 0.59
C ARG A 100 -1.75 4.72 -0.59
N ASN A 101 -3.03 4.79 -0.96
CA ASN A 101 -3.57 4.03 -2.08
C ASN A 101 -2.91 4.45 -3.41
N GLN A 102 -2.64 5.73 -3.60
CA GLN A 102 -1.91 6.24 -4.76
C GLN A 102 -0.47 5.73 -4.81
N GLN A 103 0.23 5.72 -3.67
CA GLN A 103 1.59 5.19 -3.59
C GLN A 103 1.61 3.67 -3.87
N GLU A 104 0.74 2.90 -3.21
CA GLU A 104 0.65 1.45 -3.43
C GLU A 104 0.30 1.12 -4.89
N THR A 105 -0.61 1.90 -5.50
CA THR A 105 -0.96 1.77 -6.93
C THR A 105 0.25 1.99 -7.82
N GLN A 106 1.01 3.07 -7.60
CA GLN A 106 2.22 3.37 -8.39
C GLN A 106 3.26 2.26 -8.27
N GLU A 107 3.51 1.75 -7.07
CA GLU A 107 4.48 0.68 -6.85
C GLU A 107 4.08 -0.63 -7.53
N VAL A 108 2.79 -1.00 -7.46
CA VAL A 108 2.25 -2.20 -8.12
C VAL A 108 2.34 -2.06 -9.63
N VAL A 109 1.90 -0.92 -10.19
CA VAL A 109 1.92 -0.68 -11.63
C VAL A 109 3.34 -0.63 -12.17
N ALA A 110 4.27 0.04 -11.48
CA ALA A 110 5.68 0.09 -11.89
C ALA A 110 6.36 -1.29 -11.85
N SER A 111 6.03 -2.11 -10.85
CA SER A 111 6.56 -3.48 -10.79
C SER A 111 5.97 -4.36 -11.89
N LEU A 112 4.70 -4.16 -12.23
CA LEU A 112 4.01 -4.92 -13.26
C LEU A 112 4.50 -4.53 -14.67
N SER A 113 4.71 -3.25 -14.94
CA SER A 113 5.19 -2.76 -16.25
C SER A 113 6.63 -3.21 -16.57
N ALA A 114 7.42 -3.53 -15.55
CA ALA A 114 8.74 -4.15 -15.73
C ALA A 114 8.66 -5.61 -16.21
N GLN A 115 7.52 -6.29 -16.04
CA GLN A 115 7.34 -7.71 -16.35
C GLN A 115 6.44 -7.95 -17.55
N LEU A 116 5.50 -7.05 -17.80
CA LEU A 116 4.52 -7.14 -18.86
C LEU A 116 4.52 -5.84 -19.64
N LEU A 117 4.64 -5.91 -20.97
CA LEU A 117 4.42 -4.75 -21.82
C LEU A 117 2.94 -4.35 -21.74
N ILE A 118 2.70 -3.13 -21.26
CA ILE A 118 1.39 -2.53 -21.17
C ILE A 118 1.34 -1.42 -22.20
N GLU A 119 0.51 -1.60 -23.21
CA GLU A 119 0.36 -0.65 -24.31
C GLU A 119 -0.61 0.48 -23.89
N GLY A 120 -0.17 1.72 -24.09
CA GLY A 120 -0.94 2.93 -23.84
C GLY A 120 -0.83 3.51 -22.43
N ASP A 121 -1.34 4.73 -22.27
CA ASP A 121 -1.27 5.52 -21.03
C ASP A 121 -2.52 5.36 -20.14
N ALA A 122 -3.26 4.27 -20.33
CA ALA A 122 -4.50 4.03 -19.58
C ALA A 122 -4.20 3.78 -18.10
N LYS A 123 -4.71 4.66 -17.23
CA LYS A 123 -4.59 4.50 -15.77
C LYS A 123 -5.38 3.28 -15.31
N PRO A 124 -4.74 2.26 -14.72
CA PRO A 124 -5.45 1.11 -14.22
C PRO A 124 -6.18 1.42 -12.91
N THR A 125 -7.21 0.63 -12.63
CA THR A 125 -7.81 0.56 -11.30
C THR A 125 -7.15 -0.57 -10.52
N VAL A 126 -6.58 -0.27 -9.36
CA VAL A 126 -5.91 -1.25 -8.50
C VAL A 126 -6.73 -1.45 -7.24
N ALA A 127 -7.06 -2.71 -6.94
CA ALA A 127 -7.76 -3.10 -5.72
C ALA A 127 -6.99 -4.23 -5.01
N ARG A 128 -6.94 -4.18 -3.68
CA ARG A 128 -6.36 -5.25 -2.88
C ARG A 128 -7.41 -6.32 -2.59
N VAL A 129 -7.04 -7.59 -2.73
CA VAL A 129 -7.94 -8.72 -2.47
C VAL A 129 -8.00 -8.98 -0.97
N GLU A 130 -9.15 -8.72 -0.36
CA GLU A 130 -9.40 -9.02 1.04
C GLU A 130 -9.99 -10.43 1.21
N ASN A 131 -10.95 -10.80 0.36
CA ASN A 131 -11.67 -12.07 0.44
C ASN A 131 -11.63 -12.84 -0.90
N PRO A 132 -10.65 -13.76 -1.06
CA PRO A 132 -10.50 -14.63 -2.23
C PRO A 132 -11.75 -15.45 -2.58
N ASP A 133 -12.49 -15.91 -1.58
CA ASP A 133 -13.58 -16.85 -1.78
C ASP A 133 -14.78 -16.20 -2.46
N VAL A 134 -15.00 -14.90 -2.21
CA VAL A 134 -16.02 -14.12 -2.92
C VAL A 134 -15.66 -13.99 -4.40
N LEU A 135 -14.39 -13.72 -4.72
CA LEU A 135 -13.95 -13.58 -6.11
C LEU A 135 -14.01 -14.92 -6.85
N LYS A 136 -13.60 -16.02 -6.22
CA LYS A 136 -13.69 -17.38 -6.80
C LYS A 136 -15.11 -17.78 -7.17
N LYS A 137 -16.12 -17.31 -6.42
CA LYS A 137 -17.54 -17.53 -6.78
C LYS A 137 -17.97 -16.76 -8.02
N ALA A 138 -17.38 -15.59 -8.29
CA ALA A 138 -17.68 -14.79 -9.48
C ALA A 138 -17.03 -15.39 -10.74
N ASN A 139 -15.78 -15.87 -10.64
CA ASN A 139 -15.10 -16.57 -11.72
C ASN A 139 -14.04 -17.54 -11.16
N GLN A 140 -14.40 -18.82 -11.09
CA GLN A 140 -13.55 -19.83 -10.47
C GLN A 140 -12.21 -20.00 -11.20
N ASP A 141 -12.21 -19.92 -12.53
CA ASP A 141 -11.02 -20.15 -13.34
C ASP A 141 -10.03 -18.98 -13.24
N PHE A 142 -10.53 -17.75 -13.34
CA PHE A 142 -9.69 -16.57 -13.25
C PHE A 142 -9.10 -16.39 -11.84
N TYR A 143 -9.91 -16.62 -10.80
CA TYR A 143 -9.51 -16.41 -9.40
C TYR A 143 -9.00 -17.67 -8.69
N LYS A 144 -8.78 -18.78 -9.43
CA LYS A 144 -8.41 -20.09 -8.85
C LYS A 144 -7.28 -20.02 -7.82
N ASN A 145 -6.22 -19.29 -8.15
CA ASN A 145 -4.98 -19.20 -7.36
C ASN A 145 -4.87 -17.89 -6.56
N VAL A 146 -5.94 -17.09 -6.48
CA VAL A 146 -5.91 -15.80 -5.76
C VAL A 146 -5.84 -16.02 -4.24
N GLN A 147 -5.06 -15.17 -3.59
CA GLN A 147 -4.84 -15.16 -2.14
C GLN A 147 -5.15 -13.79 -1.54
N THR A 148 -5.40 -13.75 -0.24
CA THR A 148 -5.58 -12.49 0.48
C THR A 148 -4.29 -11.68 0.40
N GLY A 149 -4.40 -10.40 0.06
CA GLY A 149 -3.25 -9.52 -0.14
C GLY A 149 -2.74 -9.45 -1.59
N ASP A 150 -3.22 -10.31 -2.49
CA ASP A 150 -2.96 -10.13 -3.93
C ASP A 150 -3.62 -8.83 -4.42
N TYR A 151 -3.09 -8.26 -5.50
CA TYR A 151 -3.60 -7.05 -6.13
C TYR A 151 -4.32 -7.41 -7.42
N LEU A 152 -5.55 -6.94 -7.57
CA LEU A 152 -6.34 -6.98 -8.78
C LEU A 152 -6.16 -5.66 -9.53
N VAL A 153 -5.53 -5.72 -10.71
CA VAL A 153 -5.22 -4.58 -11.57
C VAL A 153 -6.12 -4.67 -12.80
N LEU A 154 -7.03 -3.72 -12.96
CA LEU A 154 -7.96 -3.62 -14.08
C LEU A 154 -7.46 -2.56 -15.07
N TYR A 155 -7.19 -3.00 -16.29
CA TYR A 155 -7.04 -2.17 -17.48
C TYR A 155 -8.32 -2.22 -18.31
N PRO A 156 -8.53 -1.30 -19.27
CA PRO A 156 -9.72 -1.30 -20.11
C PRO A 156 -9.98 -2.62 -20.86
N GLN A 157 -8.91 -3.32 -21.28
CA GLN A 157 -9.00 -4.53 -22.10
C GLN A 157 -8.59 -5.82 -21.37
N ARG A 158 -8.11 -5.72 -20.13
CA ARG A 158 -7.60 -6.91 -19.40
C ARG A 158 -7.63 -6.70 -17.89
N ALA A 159 -7.87 -7.78 -17.16
CA ALA A 159 -7.71 -7.86 -15.72
C ALA A 159 -6.48 -8.73 -15.39
N ILE A 160 -5.73 -8.32 -14.37
CA ILE A 160 -4.49 -8.98 -13.95
C ILE A 160 -4.52 -9.18 -12.44
N ILE A 161 -4.19 -10.38 -11.98
CA ILE A 161 -3.95 -10.68 -10.57
C ILE A 161 -2.44 -10.69 -10.36
N TYR A 162 -1.94 -9.82 -9.49
CA TYR A 162 -0.53 -9.64 -9.22
C TYR A 162 -0.22 -9.80 -7.73
N ARG A 163 0.77 -10.62 -7.41
CA ARG A 163 1.30 -10.76 -6.07
C ARG A 163 2.56 -9.91 -5.92
N LYS A 164 2.44 -8.81 -5.18
CA LYS A 164 3.53 -7.86 -4.98
C LYS A 164 4.73 -8.47 -4.24
N GLU A 165 4.47 -9.30 -3.23
CA GLU A 165 5.50 -9.90 -2.37
C GLU A 165 6.45 -10.81 -3.15
N GLU A 166 5.90 -11.65 -4.04
CA GLU A 166 6.66 -12.55 -4.91
C GLU A 166 7.06 -11.90 -6.25
N LYS A 167 6.61 -10.66 -6.50
CA LYS A 167 6.66 -9.98 -7.80
C LYS A 167 6.20 -10.89 -8.93
N LYS A 168 5.00 -11.47 -8.79
CA LYS A 168 4.52 -12.52 -9.68
C LYS A 168 3.14 -12.22 -10.21
N ILE A 169 2.97 -12.39 -11.52
CA ILE A 169 1.66 -12.42 -12.17
C ILE A 169 1.02 -13.78 -11.88
N ILE A 170 -0.12 -13.76 -11.19
CA ILE A 170 -0.87 -14.96 -10.82
C ILE A 170 -1.81 -15.38 -11.94
N ASN A 171 -2.50 -14.42 -12.58
CA ASN A 171 -3.36 -14.67 -13.72
C ASN A 171 -3.63 -13.40 -14.55
N ILE A 172 -3.97 -13.57 -15.83
CA ILE A 172 -4.35 -12.50 -16.77
C ILE A 172 -5.57 -12.97 -17.57
N ALA A 173 -6.57 -12.11 -17.73
CA ALA A 173 -7.72 -12.38 -18.60
C ALA A 173 -8.11 -11.14 -19.40
N PRO A 174 -8.53 -11.28 -20.67
CA PRO A 174 -9.11 -10.18 -21.44
C PRO A 174 -10.48 -9.79 -20.87
N ILE A 175 -10.80 -8.51 -20.98
CA ILE A 175 -12.15 -7.98 -20.73
C ILE A 175 -12.80 -7.81 -22.09
N ILE A 176 -13.88 -8.56 -22.34
CA ILE A 176 -14.61 -8.52 -23.61
C ILE A 176 -15.96 -7.87 -23.34
N ASN A 177 -16.24 -6.74 -23.99
CA ASN A 177 -17.56 -6.14 -23.95
C ASN A 177 -18.46 -6.96 -24.88
N THR A 178 -19.51 -7.56 -24.33
CA THR A 178 -20.44 -8.40 -25.11
C THR A 178 -21.18 -7.62 -26.20
N SER A 179 -21.28 -6.29 -26.07
CA SER A 179 -21.81 -5.39 -27.10
C SER A 179 -21.01 -5.44 -28.39
N ASP A 180 -19.68 -5.61 -28.31
CA ASP A 180 -18.81 -5.64 -29.50
C ASP A 180 -18.91 -6.97 -30.26
N ILE A 181 -19.25 -8.07 -29.55
CA ILE A 181 -19.43 -9.41 -30.15
C ILE A 181 -20.74 -9.50 -30.95
N GLN A 182 -21.80 -8.83 -30.50
CA GLN A 182 -23.11 -8.84 -31.20
C GLN A 182 -23.09 -8.04 -32.51
N SER A 183 -22.28 -7.00 -32.63
CA SER A 183 -22.18 -6.22 -33.88
C SER A 183 -21.44 -6.98 -34.99
N GLN A 184 -20.43 -7.80 -34.65
CA GLN A 184 -19.66 -8.56 -35.65
C GLN A 184 -20.39 -9.79 -36.20
N SER A 185 -21.38 -10.31 -35.47
CA SER A 185 -22.17 -11.47 -35.90
C SER A 185 -23.35 -11.11 -36.82
N ALA A 186 -23.70 -9.82 -36.92
CA ALA A 186 -24.75 -9.32 -37.82
C ALA A 186 -24.27 -9.14 -39.28
N ASP A 187 -22.98 -8.84 -39.49
CA ASP A 187 -22.43 -8.56 -40.82
C ASP A 187 -22.07 -9.83 -41.63
N GLN A 188 -21.96 -11.01 -40.99
CA GLN A 188 -21.60 -12.25 -41.68
C GLN A 188 -22.78 -13.08 -42.21
N GLN A 189 -24.03 -12.61 -42.06
CA GLN A 189 -25.22 -13.35 -42.49
C GLN A 189 -25.97 -12.73 -43.68
N GLN A 190 -25.36 -11.79 -44.42
CA GLN A 190 -25.98 -11.18 -45.60
C GLN A 190 -25.39 -11.59 -46.96
N ASP A 191 -24.35 -12.43 -47.02
CA ASP A 191 -23.71 -12.83 -48.29
C ASP A 191 -24.05 -14.26 -48.78
N ALA A 192 -24.82 -15.04 -48.02
CA ALA A 192 -25.19 -16.42 -48.42
C ALA A 192 -26.55 -16.53 -49.16
N GLY A 193 -27.17 -15.39 -49.53
CA GLY A 193 -28.51 -15.31 -50.12
C GLY A 193 -28.56 -15.21 -51.65
N GLY A 194 -27.46 -15.51 -52.36
CA GLY A 194 -27.43 -15.56 -53.83
C GLY A 194 -28.15 -16.81 -54.36
N ALA A 195 -29.29 -16.60 -55.02
CA ALA A 195 -30.26 -17.59 -55.47
C ALA A 195 -29.71 -18.75 -56.33
N PRO A 196 -30.26 -19.98 -56.21
CA PRO A 196 -30.20 -20.95 -57.30
C PRO A 196 -31.29 -20.61 -58.31
N THR A 197 -30.91 -20.10 -59.48
CA THR A 197 -31.80 -20.02 -60.64
C THR A 197 -31.84 -21.38 -61.34
N GLU A 198 -33.07 -21.76 -61.67
CA GLU A 198 -33.60 -22.95 -62.35
C GLU A 198 -32.77 -23.50 -63.53
N GLU A 199 -32.72 -24.83 -63.66
CA GLU A 199 -32.95 -25.58 -64.92
C GLU A 199 -33.61 -26.95 -64.63
#